data_AF-A0A157SQY1-F1
#
_entry.id   AF-A0A157SQY1-F1
#
_cell.length_a   1.000
_cell.length_b   1.000
_cell.length_c   1.000
_cell.angle_alpha   90.00
_cell.angle_beta   90.00
_cell.angle_gamma   90.00
#
_symmetry.space_group_name_H-M   'P 1'
#
loop_
_entity.id
_entity.type
_entity.pdbx_description
1 polymer ?
#
loop_
_entity_poly.entity_id
_entity_poly.type
_entity_poly.pdbx_seq_one_letter_code
_entity_poly.pdbx_strand_id
1 'polypeptide(L)'
;MMSDFALNTSGRRAGKLSMSLALAGALLFGSAAVTTVQAQGTKIGFVNTERILRESGPAKAAQSKIESEFKRRDDELQRLSTTLRTQAEKFDKDAPVLSESDRVKRQRELSNLDMDLQRKRREFQEDFNRRRNEEFSGIVTKADDAIKRIAEQENYDLIIQDAVTVNPRVDITDKVIQALGR
;
A
#
# COMPACT_ATOMS: atom_id res chain seq x y z
N MET A 1 -58.45 73.27 -62.15
CA MET A 1 -59.06 72.00 -62.60
C MET A 1 -58.60 70.94 -61.61
N MET A 2 -59.40 70.28 -60.80
CA MET A 2 -60.85 70.10 -60.61
C MET A 2 -60.95 69.77 -59.10
N SER A 3 -61.73 70.49 -58.29
CA SER A 3 -63.10 70.11 -57.90
C SER A 3 -63.17 68.63 -57.47
N ASP A 4 -63.67 68.24 -56.32
CA ASP A 4 -64.53 68.87 -55.33
C ASP A 4 -64.78 67.80 -54.25
N PHE A 5 -65.50 68.22 -53.23
CA PHE A 5 -66.53 67.44 -52.54
C PHE A 5 -66.23 66.91 -51.13
N ALA A 6 -66.99 67.55 -50.25
CA ALA A 6 -67.09 67.41 -48.81
C ALA A 6 -67.82 66.13 -48.37
N LEU A 7 -67.73 65.86 -47.06
CA LEU A 7 -68.83 65.54 -46.12
C LEU A 7 -68.17 64.96 -44.85
N ASN A 8 -68.01 65.73 -43.77
CA ASN A 8 -68.98 65.93 -42.69
C ASN A 8 -69.75 64.65 -42.31
N THR A 9 -69.54 64.13 -41.09
CA THR A 9 -70.55 64.17 -40.01
C THR A 9 -70.04 63.52 -38.72
N SER A 10 -70.35 64.23 -37.62
CA SER A 10 -70.81 63.73 -36.32
C SER A 10 -69.90 62.86 -35.43
N GLY A 11 -69.67 63.39 -34.23
CA GLY A 11 -70.37 62.81 -33.08
C GLY A 11 -69.54 61.99 -32.10
N ARG A 12 -68.99 62.69 -31.09
CA ARG A 12 -68.85 62.28 -29.68
C ARG A 12 -69.22 60.83 -29.34
N ARG A 13 -68.29 60.14 -28.65
CA ARG A 13 -68.54 59.57 -27.32
C ARG A 13 -67.24 59.21 -26.61
N ALA A 14 -67.11 59.77 -25.41
CA ALA A 14 -66.15 59.36 -24.41
C ALA A 14 -66.51 57.96 -23.88
N GLY A 15 -65.51 57.15 -23.59
CA GLY A 15 -65.64 55.86 -22.93
C GLY A 15 -64.26 55.30 -22.62
N LYS A 16 -63.91 55.31 -21.34
CA LYS A 16 -62.61 54.92 -20.78
C LYS A 16 -62.40 53.39 -20.85
N LEU A 17 -61.14 53.02 -20.61
CA LEU A 17 -60.62 51.73 -20.12
C LEU A 17 -60.39 50.65 -21.16
N SER A 18 -59.12 50.37 -21.43
CA SER A 18 -58.42 49.08 -21.22
C SER A 18 -57.10 49.15 -21.99
N MET A 19 -55.98 49.12 -21.27
CA MET A 19 -55.14 47.92 -21.12
C MET A 19 -54.09 47.84 -22.24
N SER A 20 -52.87 47.49 -21.85
CA SER A 20 -51.73 47.08 -22.69
C SER A 20 -50.76 48.19 -23.14
N LEU A 21 -49.63 48.31 -22.44
CA LEU A 21 -48.27 48.32 -23.02
C LEU A 21 -47.27 48.24 -21.85
N ALA A 22 -46.89 47.03 -21.44
CA ALA A 22 -45.74 46.29 -21.96
C ALA A 22 -44.42 47.05 -21.68
N LEU A 23 -43.74 46.73 -20.57
CA LEU A 23 -42.70 45.69 -20.50
C LEU A 23 -41.38 46.15 -21.15
N ALA A 24 -40.65 47.05 -20.47
CA ALA A 24 -39.31 47.49 -20.90
C ALA A 24 -38.40 47.80 -19.69
N GLY A 25 -38.42 46.98 -18.62
CA GLY A 25 -37.73 47.33 -17.37
C GLY A 25 -37.19 46.16 -16.53
N ALA A 26 -36.96 44.97 -17.08
CA ALA A 26 -36.56 43.82 -16.26
C ALA A 26 -35.59 42.84 -16.96
N LEU A 27 -34.49 43.32 -17.56
CA LEU A 27 -33.47 42.45 -18.16
C LEU A 27 -32.04 42.61 -17.58
N LEU A 28 -31.86 43.30 -16.45
CA LEU A 28 -30.52 43.55 -15.87
C LEU A 28 -30.26 42.93 -14.49
N PHE A 29 -31.09 41.99 -14.02
CA PHE A 29 -30.89 41.30 -12.72
C PHE A 29 -30.68 39.78 -12.86
N GLY A 30 -30.00 39.36 -13.93
CA GLY A 30 -29.82 37.95 -14.29
C GLY A 30 -28.39 37.44 -14.29
N SER A 31 -27.42 38.10 -13.66
CA SER A 31 -26.10 37.52 -13.44
C SER A 31 -26.17 36.59 -12.22
N ALA A 32 -26.79 35.43 -12.42
CA ALA A 32 -26.68 34.31 -11.49
C ALA A 32 -25.19 34.01 -11.30
N ALA A 33 -24.68 34.27 -10.10
CA ALA A 33 -23.37 33.80 -9.69
C ALA A 33 -23.39 32.27 -9.83
N VAL A 34 -22.76 31.76 -10.90
CA VAL A 34 -22.46 30.34 -11.04
C VAL A 34 -21.41 30.05 -9.99
N THR A 35 -21.84 29.76 -8.77
CA THR A 35 -21.00 29.12 -7.78
C THR A 35 -20.71 27.74 -8.32
N THR A 36 -19.56 27.57 -8.98
CA THR A 36 -19.03 26.25 -9.26
C THR A 36 -18.82 25.58 -7.91
N VAL A 37 -19.78 24.75 -7.51
CA VAL A 37 -19.60 23.80 -6.42
C VAL A 37 -18.44 22.91 -6.86
N GLN A 38 -17.22 23.26 -6.45
CA GLN A 38 -16.10 22.35 -6.54
C GLN A 38 -16.48 21.18 -5.65
N ALA A 39 -16.84 20.06 -6.28
CA ALA A 39 -16.92 18.80 -5.58
C ALA A 39 -15.63 18.65 -4.78
N GLN A 40 -15.75 18.57 -3.46
CA GLN A 40 -14.66 18.14 -2.60
C GLN A 40 -14.31 16.72 -3.06
N GLY A 41 -13.33 16.62 -3.96
CA GLY A 41 -12.97 15.36 -4.58
C GLY A 41 -12.51 14.39 -3.50
N THR A 42 -12.99 13.15 -3.56
CA THR A 42 -12.59 12.10 -2.62
C THR A 42 -11.07 12.00 -2.58
N LYS A 43 -10.51 12.19 -1.38
CA LYS A 43 -9.07 12.14 -1.17
C LYS A 43 -8.66 10.69 -0.87
N ILE A 44 -8.06 10.06 -1.86
CA ILE A 44 -7.60 8.68 -1.79
C ILE A 44 -6.09 8.66 -1.59
N GLY A 45 -5.63 7.86 -0.62
CA GLY A 45 -4.23 7.56 -0.37
C GLY A 45 -3.91 6.10 -0.72
N PHE A 46 -2.64 5.83 -0.98
CA PHE A 46 -2.12 4.48 -1.15
C PHE A 46 -0.95 4.24 -0.20
N VAL A 47 -0.85 3.02 0.34
CA VAL A 47 0.28 2.57 1.16
C VAL A 47 0.78 1.21 0.68
N ASN A 48 2.09 1.07 0.57
CA ASN A 48 2.72 -0.22 0.36
C ASN A 48 3.21 -0.80 1.69
N THR A 49 2.44 -1.74 2.24
CA THR A 49 2.73 -2.37 3.52
C THR A 49 4.02 -3.17 3.49
N GLU A 50 4.34 -3.87 2.40
CA GLU A 50 5.61 -4.61 2.25
C GLU A 50 6.82 -3.69 2.33
N ARG A 51 6.70 -2.50 1.72
CA ARG A 51 7.73 -1.48 1.72
C ARG A 51 7.89 -0.87 3.11
N ILE A 52 6.80 -0.61 3.82
CA ILE A 52 6.83 -0.17 5.23
C ILE A 52 7.56 -1.21 6.11
N LEU A 53 7.22 -2.49 5.95
CA LEU A 53 7.82 -3.59 6.71
C LEU A 53 9.27 -3.91 6.32
N ARG A 54 9.79 -3.33 5.24
CA ARG A 54 11.18 -3.50 4.81
C ARG A 54 12.05 -2.28 5.11
N GLU A 55 11.50 -1.09 4.95
CA GLU A 55 12.28 0.16 4.95
C GLU A 55 12.16 0.96 6.25
N SER A 56 11.17 0.69 7.09
CA SER A 56 10.99 1.40 8.37
C SER A 56 12.09 1.08 9.39
N GLY A 57 12.41 2.05 10.25
CA GLY A 57 13.40 1.90 11.33
C GLY A 57 13.06 0.73 12.27
N PRO A 58 11.81 0.60 12.75
CA PRO A 58 11.40 -0.56 13.56
C PRO A 58 11.61 -1.90 12.85
N ALA A 59 11.35 -1.98 11.54
CA ALA A 59 11.60 -3.20 10.77
C ALA A 59 13.09 -3.54 10.68
N LYS A 60 13.95 -2.57 10.36
CA LYS A 60 15.40 -2.78 10.33
C LYS A 60 15.95 -3.20 11.69
N ALA A 61 15.47 -2.58 12.76
CA ALA A 61 15.86 -2.93 14.12
C ALA A 61 15.42 -4.36 14.49
N ALA A 62 14.18 -4.73 14.16
CA ALA A 62 13.68 -6.09 14.37
C ALA A 62 14.49 -7.12 13.57
N GLN A 63 14.78 -6.82 12.31
CA GLN A 63 15.60 -7.69 11.45
C GLN A 63 16.99 -7.91 12.04
N SER A 64 17.69 -6.85 12.44
CA SER A 64 19.02 -6.95 13.04
C SER A 64 19.00 -7.73 14.36
N LYS A 65 17.97 -7.53 15.18
CA LYS A 65 17.77 -8.28 16.43
C LYS A 65 17.57 -9.77 16.14
N ILE A 66 16.68 -10.14 15.22
CA ILE A 66 16.44 -11.53 14.83
C ILE A 66 17.72 -12.16 14.26
N GLU A 67 18.44 -11.47 13.37
CA GLU A 67 19.72 -11.95 12.84
C GLU A 67 20.72 -12.24 13.96
N SER A 68 20.82 -11.36 14.96
CA SER A 68 21.70 -11.56 16.11
C SER A 68 21.28 -12.77 16.97
N GLU A 69 19.97 -12.95 17.21
CA GLU A 69 19.41 -14.08 17.96
C GLU A 69 19.69 -15.42 17.25
N PHE A 70 19.68 -15.43 15.91
CA PHE A 70 19.79 -16.64 15.11
C PHE A 70 21.19 -16.92 14.58
N LYS A 71 22.10 -15.94 14.64
CA LYS A 71 23.47 -16.05 14.10
C LYS A 71 24.19 -17.32 14.54
N ARG A 72 24.15 -17.65 15.83
CA ARG A 72 24.82 -18.84 16.36
C ARG A 72 24.30 -20.13 15.73
N ARG A 73 22.98 -20.23 15.51
CA ARG A 73 22.35 -21.41 14.93
C ARG A 73 22.60 -21.50 13.43
N ASP A 74 22.63 -20.36 12.73
CA ASP A 74 23.04 -20.30 11.33
C ASP A 74 24.50 -20.77 11.16
N ASP A 75 25.41 -20.24 11.98
CA ASP A 75 26.82 -20.66 11.99
C ASP A 75 26.96 -22.18 12.29
N GLU A 76 26.11 -22.74 13.17
CA GLU A 76 26.06 -24.18 13.45
C GLU A 76 25.59 -25.00 12.24
N LEU A 77 24.53 -24.58 11.55
CA LEU A 77 24.04 -25.23 10.34
C LEU A 77 25.08 -25.22 9.21
N GLN A 78 25.79 -24.11 9.04
CA GLN A 78 26.88 -23.99 8.07
C GLN A 78 28.04 -24.95 8.40
N ARG A 79 28.39 -25.08 9.68
CA ARG A 79 29.42 -26.03 10.14
C ARG A 79 29.00 -27.48 9.91
N LEU A 80 27.75 -27.84 10.23
CA LEU A 80 27.23 -29.20 10.00
C LEU A 80 27.21 -29.53 8.51
N SER A 81 26.74 -28.60 7.67
CA SER A 81 26.75 -28.77 6.21
C SER A 81 28.16 -28.96 5.66
N THR A 82 29.13 -28.17 6.12
CA THR A 82 30.54 -28.30 5.72
C THR A 82 31.14 -29.62 6.19
N THR A 83 30.82 -30.04 7.42
CA THR A 83 31.29 -31.31 8.00
C THR A 83 30.76 -32.50 7.21
N LEU A 84 29.45 -32.53 6.92
CA LEU A 84 28.82 -33.57 6.13
C LEU A 84 29.47 -33.68 4.75
N ARG A 85 29.65 -32.55 4.05
CA ARG A 85 30.32 -32.51 2.75
C ARG A 85 31.75 -33.05 2.83
N THR A 86 32.54 -32.58 3.80
CA THR A 86 33.94 -32.99 3.95
C THR A 86 34.06 -34.48 4.26
N GLN A 87 33.18 -35.01 5.11
CA GLN A 87 33.17 -36.44 5.44
C GLN A 87 32.71 -37.29 4.26
N ALA A 88 31.74 -36.83 3.46
CA ALA A 88 31.30 -37.51 2.25
C ALA A 88 32.44 -37.57 1.22
N GLU A 89 33.09 -36.44 0.93
CA GLU A 89 34.25 -36.38 0.03
C GLU A 89 35.40 -37.28 0.50
N LYS A 90 35.62 -37.38 1.81
CA LYS A 90 36.62 -38.30 2.38
C LYS A 90 36.21 -39.76 2.27
N PHE A 91 34.93 -40.06 2.50
CA PHE A 91 34.40 -41.41 2.35
C PHE A 91 34.55 -41.88 0.90
N ASP A 92 34.21 -41.06 -0.09
CA ASP A 92 34.34 -41.41 -1.50
C ASP A 92 35.80 -41.70 -1.91
N LYS A 93 36.75 -40.92 -1.39
CA LYS A 93 38.19 -41.13 -1.62
C LYS A 93 38.73 -42.39 -0.95
N ASP A 94 38.35 -42.62 0.30
CA ASP A 94 38.85 -43.75 1.09
C ASP A 94 38.10 -45.05 0.77
N ALA A 95 36.90 -44.98 0.15
CA ALA A 95 36.01 -46.11 -0.11
C ALA A 95 36.70 -47.35 -0.70
N PRO A 96 37.67 -47.26 -1.65
CA PRO A 96 38.32 -48.46 -2.20
C PRO A 96 39.23 -49.19 -1.21
N VAL A 97 39.73 -48.51 -0.17
CA VAL A 97 40.71 -49.05 0.79
C VAL A 97 40.12 -49.36 2.17
N LEU A 98 38.84 -49.04 2.39
CA LEU A 98 38.14 -49.33 3.65
C LEU A 98 37.72 -50.79 3.76
N SER A 99 37.80 -51.32 4.98
CA SER A 99 37.13 -52.57 5.33
C SER A 99 35.61 -52.41 5.22
N GLU A 100 34.89 -53.51 5.02
CA GLU A 100 33.42 -53.46 4.96
C GLU A 100 32.80 -52.92 6.26
N SER A 101 33.36 -53.29 7.41
CA SER A 101 32.96 -52.77 8.72
C SER A 101 33.12 -51.25 8.81
N ASP A 102 34.28 -50.73 8.38
CA ASP A 102 34.55 -49.28 8.40
C ASP A 102 33.68 -48.52 7.39
N ARG A 103 33.41 -49.12 6.22
CA ARG A 103 32.52 -48.56 5.21
C ARG A 103 31.11 -48.39 5.79
N VAL A 104 30.55 -49.44 6.37
CA VAL A 104 29.23 -49.42 7.00
C VAL A 104 29.17 -48.41 8.14
N LYS A 105 30.21 -48.33 8.97
CA LYS A 105 30.29 -47.35 10.06
C LYS A 105 30.23 -45.92 9.54
N ARG A 106 31.09 -45.56 8.57
CA ARG A 106 31.12 -44.21 7.98
C ARG A 106 29.82 -43.86 7.25
N GLN A 107 29.21 -44.83 6.55
CA GLN A 107 27.91 -44.62 5.90
C GLN A 107 26.82 -44.27 6.92
N ARG A 108 26.79 -44.93 8.08
CA ARG A 108 25.86 -44.60 9.16
C ARG A 108 26.15 -43.23 9.75
N GLU A 109 27.42 -42.87 9.96
CA GLU A 109 27.80 -41.55 10.46
C GLU A 109 27.33 -40.43 9.51
N LEU A 110 27.54 -40.59 8.21
CA LEU A 110 27.04 -39.66 7.18
C LEU A 110 25.51 -39.55 7.19
N SER A 111 24.81 -40.68 7.26
CA SER A 111 23.35 -40.70 7.34
C SER A 111 22.84 -39.99 8.60
N ASN A 112 23.50 -40.18 9.75
CA ASN A 112 23.12 -39.52 11.00
C ASN A 112 23.34 -38.01 10.93
N LEU A 113 24.46 -37.57 10.34
CA LEU A 113 24.75 -36.14 10.15
C LEU A 113 23.75 -35.48 9.21
N ASP A 114 23.37 -36.14 8.11
CA ASP A 114 22.35 -35.62 7.19
C ASP A 114 20.99 -35.47 7.89
N MET A 115 20.55 -36.49 8.63
CA MET A 115 19.30 -36.42 9.40
C MET A 115 19.31 -35.30 10.45
N ASP A 116 20.42 -35.11 11.16
CA ASP A 116 20.57 -34.03 12.15
C ASP A 116 20.55 -32.66 11.48
N LEU A 117 21.28 -32.48 10.37
CA LEU A 117 21.28 -31.25 9.59
C LEU A 117 19.88 -30.89 9.09
N GLN A 118 19.15 -31.87 8.53
CA GLN A 118 17.79 -31.66 8.05
C GLN A 118 16.83 -31.27 9.18
N ARG A 119 16.92 -31.95 10.34
CA ARG A 119 16.13 -31.61 11.52
C ARG A 119 16.39 -30.19 11.99
N LYS A 120 17.65 -29.85 12.26
CA LYS A 120 18.06 -28.52 12.73
C LYS A 120 17.69 -27.42 11.74
N ARG A 121 17.79 -27.70 10.43
CA ARG A 121 17.38 -26.73 9.38
C ARG A 121 15.87 -26.46 9.43
N ARG A 122 15.03 -27.49 9.62
CA ARG A 122 13.58 -27.30 9.77
C ARG A 122 13.25 -26.49 11.02
N GLU A 123 13.80 -26.88 12.17
CA GLU A 123 13.62 -26.17 13.45
C GLU A 123 14.07 -24.71 13.34
N PHE A 124 15.23 -24.45 12.74
CA PHE A 124 15.72 -23.10 12.49
C PHE A 124 14.73 -22.29 11.65
N GLN A 125 14.23 -22.85 10.54
CA GLN A 125 13.32 -22.14 9.64
C GLN A 125 11.97 -21.83 10.29
N GLU A 126 11.42 -22.78 11.05
CA GLU A 126 10.18 -22.63 11.81
C GLU A 126 10.32 -21.54 12.88
N ASP A 127 11.39 -21.63 13.69
CA ASP A 127 11.67 -20.64 14.72
C ASP A 127 11.93 -19.26 14.13
N PHE A 128 12.70 -19.17 13.06
CA PHE A 128 13.01 -17.90 12.40
C PHE A 128 11.75 -17.25 11.85
N ASN A 129 10.89 -18.02 11.17
CA ASN A 129 9.61 -17.54 10.66
C ASN A 129 8.68 -17.10 11.78
N ARG A 130 8.60 -17.88 12.87
CA ARG A 130 7.81 -17.53 14.05
C ARG A 130 8.27 -16.20 14.65
N ARG A 131 9.57 -16.07 14.95
CA ARG A 131 10.15 -14.85 15.54
C ARG A 131 9.98 -13.64 14.61
N ARG A 132 10.17 -13.81 13.31
CA ARG A 132 9.91 -12.75 12.32
C ARG A 132 8.45 -12.31 12.34
N ASN A 133 7.50 -13.25 12.33
CA ASN A 133 6.08 -12.92 12.34
C ASN A 133 5.66 -12.23 13.65
N GLU A 134 6.19 -12.66 14.80
CA GLU A 134 5.96 -12.03 16.11
C GLU A 134 6.40 -10.56 16.12
N GLU A 135 7.65 -10.29 15.71
CA GLU A 135 8.19 -8.92 15.70
C GLU A 135 7.49 -8.06 14.62
N PHE A 136 7.17 -8.62 13.45
CA PHE A 136 6.51 -7.88 12.38
C PHE A 136 5.06 -7.56 12.68
N SER A 137 4.33 -8.45 13.38
CA SER A 137 2.96 -8.15 13.81
C SER A 137 2.89 -6.88 14.64
N GLY A 138 3.85 -6.65 15.53
CA GLY A 138 3.91 -5.41 16.33
C GLY A 138 4.23 -4.18 15.49
N ILE A 139 4.98 -4.33 14.40
CA ILE A 139 5.27 -3.24 13.45
C ILE A 139 4.03 -2.90 12.63
N VAL A 140 3.27 -3.91 12.18
CA VAL A 140 1.99 -3.69 11.47
C VAL A 140 1.04 -2.86 12.32
N THR A 141 0.85 -3.19 13.61
CA THR A 141 -0.01 -2.38 14.50
C THR A 141 0.44 -0.93 14.56
N LYS A 142 1.75 -0.67 14.70
CA LYS A 142 2.29 0.69 14.72
C LYS A 142 2.09 1.41 13.38
N ALA A 143 2.24 0.69 12.28
CA ALA A 143 2.02 1.21 10.94
C ALA A 143 0.55 1.61 10.74
N ASP A 144 -0.39 0.75 11.15
CA ASP A 144 -1.82 1.03 11.09
C ASP A 144 -2.17 2.30 11.89
N ASP A 145 -1.62 2.46 13.09
CA ASP A 145 -1.84 3.65 13.91
C ASP A 145 -1.21 4.91 13.29
N ALA A 146 -0.08 4.79 12.60
CA ALA A 146 0.51 5.90 11.86
C ALA A 146 -0.32 6.27 10.62
N ILE A 147 -0.82 5.27 9.89
CA ILE A 147 -1.69 5.43 8.73
C ILE A 147 -2.98 6.16 9.14
N LYS A 148 -3.65 5.73 10.22
CA LYS A 148 -4.86 6.39 10.73
C LYS A 148 -4.62 7.85 11.11
N ARG A 149 -3.53 8.13 11.84
CA ARG A 149 -3.17 9.51 12.20
C ARG A 149 -2.92 10.40 10.98
N ILE A 150 -2.22 9.89 9.97
CA ILE A 150 -2.00 10.61 8.70
C ILE A 150 -3.32 10.79 7.95
N ALA A 151 -4.18 9.77 7.93
CA ALA A 151 -5.50 9.82 7.32
C ALA A 151 -6.32 10.98 7.89
N GLU A 152 -6.41 11.06 9.22
CA GLU A 152 -7.15 12.10 9.95
C GLU A 152 -6.54 13.48 9.75
N GLN A 153 -5.21 13.62 9.90
CA GLN A 153 -4.52 14.92 9.80
C GLN A 153 -4.60 15.52 8.39
N GLU A 154 -4.58 14.67 7.36
CA GLU A 154 -4.61 15.11 5.97
C GLU A 154 -6.00 14.98 5.33
N ASN A 155 -7.03 14.56 6.08
CA ASN A 155 -8.41 14.37 5.60
C ASN A 155 -8.51 13.40 4.40
N TYR A 156 -7.90 12.22 4.51
CA TYR A 156 -8.11 11.14 3.54
C TYR A 156 -9.45 10.46 3.81
N ASP A 157 -10.23 10.23 2.75
CA ASP A 157 -11.49 9.48 2.81
C ASP A 157 -11.25 7.98 2.71
N LEU A 158 -10.18 7.57 2.02
CA LEU A 158 -9.85 6.17 1.78
C LEU A 158 -8.33 5.98 1.66
N ILE A 159 -7.82 4.89 2.24
CA ILE A 159 -6.44 4.44 2.03
C ILE A 159 -6.48 3.01 1.50
N ILE A 160 -5.82 2.80 0.36
CA ILE A 160 -5.76 1.52 -0.36
C ILE A 160 -4.39 0.90 -0.15
N GLN A 161 -4.34 -0.42 0.06
CA GLN A 161 -3.08 -1.16 0.21
C GLN A 161 -2.74 -2.02 -1.00
N ASP A 162 -3.76 -2.42 -1.78
CA ASP A 162 -3.62 -3.39 -2.86
C ASP A 162 -4.13 -2.80 -4.17
N ALA A 163 -3.20 -2.48 -5.08
CA ALA A 163 -3.49 -1.81 -6.34
C ALA A 163 -2.50 -2.24 -7.43
N VAL A 164 -3.01 -2.50 -8.64
CA VAL A 164 -2.20 -2.89 -9.80
C VAL A 164 -1.29 -1.75 -10.28
N THR A 165 -1.74 -0.50 -10.13
CA THR A 165 -0.98 0.69 -10.52
C THR A 165 -1.33 1.84 -9.59
N VAL A 166 -0.30 2.57 -9.16
CA VAL A 166 -0.43 3.68 -8.21
C VAL A 166 0.26 4.91 -8.79
N ASN A 167 -0.45 6.04 -8.78
CA ASN A 167 0.16 7.32 -9.10
C ASN A 167 0.99 7.79 -7.90
N PRO A 168 2.27 8.17 -8.06
CA PRO A 168 3.10 8.63 -6.94
C PRO A 168 2.49 9.80 -6.13
N ARG A 169 1.58 10.59 -6.73
CA ARG A 169 0.89 11.68 -6.02
C ARG A 169 -0.04 11.23 -4.90
N VAL A 170 -0.58 10.01 -4.98
CA VAL A 170 -1.47 9.45 -3.96
C VAL A 170 -0.75 8.49 -3.00
N ASP A 171 0.51 8.17 -3.29
CA ASP A 171 1.32 7.29 -2.45
C ASP A 171 1.81 8.05 -1.21
N ILE A 172 1.38 7.59 -0.03
CA ILE A 172 1.79 8.14 1.27
C ILE A 172 2.76 7.21 2.01
N THR A 173 3.24 6.14 1.37
CA THR A 173 4.14 5.13 1.96
C THR A 173 5.34 5.76 2.66
N ASP A 174 6.01 6.72 2.00
CA ASP A 174 7.19 7.38 2.57
C ASP A 174 6.84 8.21 3.82
N LYS A 175 5.65 8.81 3.86
CA LYS A 175 5.17 9.55 5.04
C LYS A 175 4.95 8.60 6.22
N VAL A 176 4.37 7.44 5.96
CA VAL A 176 4.17 6.40 6.99
C VAL A 176 5.52 5.88 7.48
N ILE A 177 6.47 5.59 6.59
CA ILE A 177 7.83 5.16 6.96
C ILE A 177 8.50 6.22 7.84
N GLN A 178 8.39 7.50 7.51
CA GLN A 178 8.93 8.58 8.32
C GLN A 178 8.25 8.68 9.70
N ALA A 179 6.93 8.51 9.76
CA ALA A 179 6.17 8.54 11.01
C ALA A 179 6.53 7.38 11.98
N LEU A 180 7.02 6.27 11.45
CA LEU A 180 7.50 5.12 12.22
C LEU A 180 8.95 5.26 12.72
N GLY A 181 9.67 6.30 12.26
CA GLY A 181 11.11 6.44 12.43
C GLY A 181 11.86 5.77 11.27
N ARG A 182 12.85 6.47 10.71
CA ARG A 182 13.73 5.96 9.66
C ARG A 182 14.79 5.01 10.19
#